data_AF-A0A3A4PMJ9-F1
#
_entry.id   AF-A0A3A4PMJ9-F1
#
_cell.length_a   1.000
_cell.length_b   1.000
_cell.length_c   1.000
_cell.angle_alpha   90.00
_cell.angle_beta   90.00
_cell.angle_gamma   90.00
#
_symmetry.space_group_name_H-M   'P 1'
#
loop_
_entity.id
_entity.type
_entity.pdbx_description
1 polymer ?
#
loop_
_entity_poly.entity_id
_entity_poly.type
_entity_poly.pdbx_seq_one_letter_code
_entity_poly.pdbx_strand_id
1 'polypeptide(L)' 'MDWRDRIVIDPGVFCGKAVLQATRLSVEHVVRLLAQGWAEAEVLDAYPGVTRDDVLA' A
#
# COMPACT_ATOMS: atom_id res chain seq x y z
N MET A 1 -5.68 14.70 0.75
CA MET A 1 -4.93 14.25 -0.44
C MET A 1 -5.85 13.35 -1.26
N ASP A 2 -5.68 13.28 -2.57
CA ASP A 2 -6.42 12.33 -3.41
C ASP A 2 -5.67 10.99 -3.44
N TRP A 3 -6.33 9.89 -3.12
CA TRP A 3 -5.75 8.55 -3.11
C TRP A 3 -5.22 8.13 -4.50
N ARG A 4 -5.75 8.74 -5.56
CA ARG A 4 -5.33 8.49 -6.95
C ARG A 4 -3.87 8.84 -7.21
N ASP A 5 -3.31 9.78 -6.43
CA ASP A 5 -1.91 10.12 -6.54
C ASP A 5 -1.01 9.04 -5.91
N ARG A 6 -1.56 8.20 -5.02
CA ARG A 6 -0.80 7.24 -4.21
C ARG A 6 -0.99 5.78 -4.63
N ILE A 7 -2.03 5.47 -5.40
CA ILE A 7 -2.30 4.11 -5.89
C ILE A 7 -2.07 4.05 -7.40
N VAL A 8 -1.16 3.18 -7.81
CA VAL A 8 -0.82 2.95 -9.23
C VAL A 8 -1.38 1.61 -9.67
N ILE A 9 -2.00 1.59 -10.86
CA ILE A 9 -2.43 0.37 -11.56
C ILE A 9 -1.74 0.38 -12.91
N ASP A 10 -0.72 -0.46 -13.07
CA ASP A 10 0.05 -0.59 -14.30
C ASP A 10 0.19 -2.09 -14.65
N PRO A 11 -0.28 -2.57 -15.82
CA PRO A 11 -0.10 -3.95 -16.26
C PRO A 11 1.37 -4.44 -16.24
N GLY A 12 2.34 -3.54 -16.45
CA GLY A 12 3.77 -3.82 -16.36
C GLY A 12 4.32 -3.90 -14.94
N VAL A 13 3.54 -3.49 -13.93
CA VAL A 13 3.91 -3.50 -12.51
C VAL A 13 3.00 -4.44 -11.74
N PHE A 14 3.59 -5.44 -11.08
CA PHE A 14 2.87 -6.37 -10.19
C PHE A 14 1.63 -7.01 -10.87
N CYS A 15 1.76 -7.32 -12.16
CA CYS A 15 0.72 -7.93 -13.01
C CYS A 15 -0.58 -7.13 -13.10
N GLY A 16 -0.52 -5.78 -13.05
CA GLY A 16 -1.70 -4.92 -13.14
C GLY A 16 -2.52 -4.83 -11.85
N LYS A 17 -2.00 -5.34 -10.73
CA LYS A 17 -2.63 -5.11 -9.42
C LYS A 17 -2.44 -3.67 -8.97
N ALA A 18 -3.39 -3.17 -8.18
CA ALA A 18 -3.25 -1.91 -7.47
C ALA A 18 -2.11 -1.99 -6.45
N VAL A 19 -1.11 -1.14 -6.62
CA VAL A 19 0.07 -1.03 -5.76
C VAL A 19 0.22 0.38 -5.23
N LEU A 20 0.85 0.52 -4.07
CA LEU A 20 1.22 1.82 -3.54
C LEU A 20 2.35 2.42 -4.39
N GLN A 21 2.23 3.70 -4.71
CA GLN A 21 3.16 4.46 -5.54
C GLN A 21 4.58 4.35 -4.99
N ALA A 22 5.56 4.23 -5.88
CA ALA A 22 6.97 4.04 -5.55
C ALA A 22 7.29 2.74 -4.78
N THR A 23 6.33 1.83 -4.64
CA THR A 23 6.54 0.49 -4.08
C THR A 23 6.01 -0.59 -5.02
N ARG A 24 6.33 -1.85 -4.72
CA ARG A 24 5.65 -3.03 -5.29
C ARG A 24 4.72 -3.70 -4.28
N LEU A 25 4.27 -2.95 -3.26
CA LEU A 25 3.35 -3.45 -2.25
C LEU A 25 1.92 -3.25 -2.74
N SER A 26 1.18 -4.34 -2.87
CA SER A 26 -0.22 -4.26 -3.31
C SER A 26 -1.12 -3.69 -2.20
N VAL A 27 -2.10 -2.90 -2.59
CA VAL A 27 -3.14 -2.37 -1.68
C VAL A 27 -3.87 -3.53 -0.99
N GLU A 28 -4.18 -4.59 -1.73
CA GLU A 28 -4.78 -5.82 -1.20
C GLU A 28 -3.99 -6.39 -0.01
N HIS A 29 -2.65 -6.43 -0.11
CA HIS A 29 -1.79 -6.95 0.94
C HIS A 29 -1.85 -6.09 2.20
N VAL A 30 -1.82 -4.76 2.06
CA VAL A 30 -1.95 -3.83 3.20
C VAL A 30 -3.30 -4.01 3.89
N VAL A 31 -4.40 -4.05 3.13
CA VAL A 31 -5.74 -4.29 3.66
C VAL A 31 -5.81 -5.64 4.39
N ARG A 32 -5.16 -6.68 3.88
CA ARG A 32 -5.10 -7.99 4.54
C ARG A 32 -4.33 -7.95 5.86
N LEU A 33 -3.24 -7.20 5.97
CA LEU A 33 -2.49 -7.05 7.23
C LEU A 33 -3.36 -6.36 8.29
N LEU A 34 -4.01 -5.25 7.91
CA LEU A 34 -4.93 -4.55 8.80
C LEU A 34 -6.11 -5.46 9.22
N ALA A 35 -6.66 -6.23 8.29
CA ALA A 35 -7.72 -7.21 8.58
C ALA A 35 -7.25 -8.36 9.51
N GLN A 36 -5.96 -8.66 9.54
CA GLN A 36 -5.35 -9.62 10.48
C GLN A 36 -5.11 -9.01 11.87
N GLY A 37 -5.41 -7.72 12.07
CA GLY A 37 -5.27 -7.02 13.34
C GLY A 37 -3.93 -6.30 13.51
N TRP A 38 -3.14 -6.16 12.45
CA TRP A 38 -1.91 -5.35 12.50
C TRP A 38 -2.26 -3.88 12.73
N ALA A 39 -1.50 -3.23 13.60
CA ALA A 39 -1.56 -1.79 13.76
C ALA A 39 -0.89 -1.08 12.58
N GLU A 40 -1.36 0.13 12.25
CA GLU A 40 -0.75 0.99 11.22
C GLU A 40 0.77 1.14 11.45
N ALA A 41 1.19 1.38 12.70
CA ALA A 41 2.59 1.52 13.06
C ALA A 41 3.43 0.27 12.75
N GLU A 42 2.87 -0.93 12.92
CA GLU A 42 3.55 -2.19 12.59
C GLU A 42 3.73 -2.35 11.08
N VAL A 43 2.75 -1.90 10.29
CA VAL A 43 2.86 -1.89 8.83
C VAL A 43 3.94 -0.90 8.38
N LEU A 44 4.00 0.29 8.97
CA LEU A 44 5.01 1.29 8.64
C LEU A 44 6.43 0.85 9.05
N ASP A 45 6.58 0.16 10.17
CA ASP A 45 7.87 -0.40 10.62
C ASP A 45 8.33 -1.56 9.72
N ALA A 46 7.40 -2.44 9.33
CA ALA A 46 7.67 -3.56 8.43
C ALA A 46 8.02 -3.13 7.00
N TYR A 47 7.51 -1.96 6.57
CA TYR A 47 7.70 -1.44 5.22
C TYR A 47 8.19 0.02 5.23
N PRO A 48 9.51 0.26 5.32
CA PRO A 48 10.10 1.61 5.43
C PRO A 48 9.81 2.55 4.25
N GLY A 49 9.33 2.01 3.12
CA GLY A 49 8.92 2.77 1.94
C GLY A 49 7.43 3.10 1.88
N VAL A 50 6.65 2.66 2.86
CA VAL A 50 5.22 2.96 2.99
C VAL A 50 5.07 4.11 3.97
N THR A 51 4.32 5.13 3.57
CA THR A 51 4.00 6.25 4.44
C THR A 51 2.60 6.09 5.00
N ARG A 52 2.31 6.82 6.08
CA ARG A 52 0.98 6.82 6.69
C ARG A 52 -0.13 7.19 5.69
N ASP A 53 0.13 8.18 4.85
CA ASP A 53 -0.78 8.59 3.79
C ASP A 53 -0.99 7.49 2.72
N ASP A 54 -0.06 6.56 2.53
CA ASP A 54 -0.28 5.40 1.63
C ASP A 54 -1.24 4.37 2.25
N VAL A 55 -1.28 4.28 3.59
CA VAL A 55 -2.18 3.37 4.32
C VAL A 55 -3.59 3.93 4.42
N LEU A 56 -3.73 5.26 4.46
CA LEU A 56 -5.02 5.96 4.57
C LEU A 56 -5.66 6.34 3.23
N ALA A 57 -4.96 6.16 2.11
CA ALA A 57 -5.44 6.43 0.76
C ALA A 57 -6.54 5.46 0.33
#